data_AF-A0AAF0ZYH2-F1
#
_entry.id   AF-A0AAF0ZYH2-F1
#
_cell.length_a   1.000
_cell.length_b   1.000
_cell.length_c   1.000
_cell.angle_alpha   90.00
_cell.angle_beta   90.00
_cell.angle_gamma   90.00
#
_symmetry.space_group_name_H-M   'P 1'
#
loop_
_entity.id
_entity.type
_entity.pdbx_description
1 polymer ?
#
loop_
_entity_poly.entity_id
_entity_poly.type
_entity_poly.pdbx_seq_one_letter_code
_entity_poly.pdbx_strand_id
1 'polypeptide(L)'
;MHMKKEVMSMTRNLEVLENSKRRFLGEDLESCSIDELEKVEGQLDQSLRNIRAKQLAIQGTNFSSKRRGKSPNGEKCRIAGK
;
A
#
# COMPACT_ATOMS: atom_id res chain seq x y z
N MET A 1 -33.03 -19.15 -20.05
CA MET A 1 -32.00 -18.44 -20.85
C MET A 1 -31.18 -17.43 -20.05
N HIS A 2 -31.70 -16.87 -18.94
CA HIS A 2 -31.00 -15.84 -18.14
C HIS A 2 -29.73 -16.33 -17.43
N MET A 3 -29.80 -17.45 -16.69
CA MET A 3 -28.62 -18.00 -15.98
C MET A 3 -27.44 -18.32 -16.90
N LYS A 4 -27.68 -18.81 -18.12
CA LYS A 4 -26.60 -19.05 -19.10
C LYS A 4 -25.88 -17.75 -19.47
N LYS A 5 -26.61 -16.65 -19.65
CA LYS A 5 -26.03 -15.33 -19.96
C LYS A 5 -25.23 -14.79 -18.78
N GLU A 6 -25.74 -14.96 -17.57
CA GLU A 6 -25.08 -14.55 -16.34
C GLU A 6 -23.77 -15.31 -16.11
N VAL A 7 -23.80 -16.64 -16.26
CA VAL A 7 -22.60 -17.49 -16.18
C VAL A 7 -21.54 -17.06 -17.20
N MET A 8 -21.92 -16.85 -18.47
CA MET A 8 -20.98 -16.35 -19.49
C MET A 8 -20.37 -15.00 -19.13
N SER A 9 -21.17 -14.09 -18.55
CA SER A 9 -20.66 -12.79 -18.10
C SER A 9 -19.65 -12.95 -16.96
N MET A 10 -19.93 -13.82 -16.00
CA MET A 10 -19.02 -14.07 -14.89
C MET A 10 -17.72 -14.73 -15.36
N THR A 11 -17.79 -15.70 -16.27
CA THR A 11 -16.62 -16.35 -16.87
C THR A 11 -15.74 -15.33 -17.60
N ARG A 12 -16.33 -14.46 -18.42
CA ARG A 12 -15.58 -13.39 -19.10
C ARG A 12 -14.91 -12.43 -18.12
N ASN A 13 -15.59 -12.08 -17.02
CA ASN A 13 -15.01 -11.22 -15.99
C ASN A 13 -13.83 -11.90 -15.28
N LEU A 14 -13.92 -13.21 -15.03
CA LEU A 14 -12.82 -14.00 -14.49
C LEU A 14 -11.61 -13.99 -15.42
N GLU A 15 -11.81 -14.24 -16.72
CA GLU A 15 -10.73 -14.21 -17.71
C GLU A 15 -10.02 -12.85 -17.74
N VAL A 16 -10.77 -11.75 -17.73
CA VAL A 16 -10.20 -10.39 -17.69
C VAL A 16 -9.40 -10.14 -16.42
N LEU A 17 -9.91 -10.60 -15.27
CA LEU A 17 -9.22 -10.46 -13.97
C LEU A 17 -7.94 -11.30 -13.93
N GLU A 18 -7.97 -12.53 -14.41
CA GLU A 18 -6.80 -13.41 -14.47
C GLU A 18 -5.73 -12.84 -15.40
N ASN A 19 -6.11 -12.38 -16.60
CA ASN A 19 -5.20 -11.73 -17.52
C ASN A 19 -4.56 -10.47 -16.89
N SER A 20 -5.37 -9.65 -16.21
CA SER A 20 -4.87 -8.46 -15.53
C SER A 20 -3.88 -8.82 -14.42
N LYS A 21 -4.18 -9.86 -13.63
CA LYS A 21 -3.28 -10.37 -12.59
C LYS A 21 -1.95 -10.84 -13.17
N ARG A 22 -1.95 -11.62 -14.26
CA ARG A 22 -0.72 -12.09 -14.93
C ARG A 22 0.14 -10.91 -15.38
N ARG A 23 -0.47 -9.89 -15.99
CA ARG A 23 0.23 -8.64 -16.39
C ARG A 23 0.87 -7.93 -15.19
N PHE A 24 0.16 -7.81 -14.06
CA PHE A 24 0.74 -7.23 -12.84
C PHE A 24 1.91 -8.01 -12.25
N LEU A 25 1.98 -9.32 -12.54
CA LEU A 25 3.08 -10.19 -12.12
C LEU A 25 4.24 -10.22 -13.13
N GLY A 26 4.14 -9.45 -14.22
CA GLY A 26 5.17 -9.41 -15.27
C GLY A 26 5.05 -10.52 -16.31
N GLU A 27 3.93 -11.23 -16.34
CA GLU A 27 3.63 -12.30 -17.29
C GLU A 27 2.86 -11.76 -18.51
N ASP A 28 2.94 -12.44 -19.65
CA ASP A 28 2.21 -12.13 -20.90
C ASP A 28 2.39 -10.70 -21.45
N LEU A 29 3.48 -10.02 -21.06
CA LEU A 29 3.73 -8.62 -21.42
C LEU A 29 4.02 -8.40 -22.91
N GLU A 30 4.46 -9.42 -23.63
CA GLU A 30 4.77 -9.36 -25.06
C GLU A 30 3.56 -8.99 -25.92
N SER A 31 2.35 -9.30 -25.45
CA SER A 31 1.09 -8.96 -26.12
C SER A 31 0.57 -7.54 -25.82
N CYS A 32 1.24 -6.81 -24.91
CA CYS A 32 0.78 -5.52 -24.43
C CYS A 32 1.28 -4.39 -25.33
N SER A 33 0.43 -3.38 -25.56
CA SER A 33 0.91 -2.12 -26.14
C SER A 33 1.69 -1.30 -25.11
N ILE A 34 2.46 -0.32 -25.59
CA ILE A 34 3.21 0.61 -24.71
C ILE A 34 2.26 1.32 -23.74
N ASP A 35 1.14 1.86 -24.22
CA ASP A 35 0.15 2.54 -23.37
C ASP A 35 -0.42 1.61 -22.27
N GLU A 36 -0.62 0.33 -22.59
CA GLU A 36 -1.09 -0.64 -21.62
C GLU A 36 -0.01 -0.97 -20.57
N LEU A 37 1.25 -1.06 -20.99
CA LEU A 37 2.38 -1.26 -20.08
C LEU A 37 2.54 -0.08 -19.12
N GLU A 38 2.52 1.16 -19.63
CA GLU A 38 2.57 2.38 -18.80
C GLU A 38 1.43 2.41 -17.78
N LYS A 39 0.23 1.99 -18.19
CA LYS A 39 -0.93 1.90 -17.29
C LYS A 39 -0.74 0.85 -16.20
N VAL A 40 -0.15 -0.30 -16.53
CA VAL A 40 0.17 -1.37 -15.55
C VAL A 40 1.20 -0.87 -14.55
N GLU A 41 2.28 -0.22 -15.02
CA GLU A 41 3.32 0.37 -14.18
C GLU A 41 2.76 1.41 -13.22
N GLY A 42 1.95 2.36 -13.72
CA GLY A 42 1.34 3.39 -12.89
C GLY A 42 0.43 2.82 -11.80
N GLN A 43 -0.34 1.77 -12.11
CA GLN A 43 -1.18 1.09 -11.14
C GLN A 43 -0.35 0.34 -10.08
N LEU A 44 0.74 -0.31 -10.48
CA LEU A 44 1.66 -0.98 -9.56
C LEU A 44 2.32 0.01 -8.60
N ASP A 45 2.87 1.10 -9.12
CA ASP A 45 3.53 2.12 -8.32
C ASP A 45 2.56 2.72 -7.28
N GLN A 46 1.35 3.11 -7.72
CA GLN A 46 0.34 3.65 -6.81
C GLN A 46 -0.08 2.64 -5.73
N SER A 47 -0.27 1.37 -6.10
CA SER A 47 -0.65 0.32 -5.15
C SER A 47 0.46 0.06 -4.13
N LEU A 48 1.72 -0.01 -4.57
CA LEU A 48 2.88 -0.22 -3.70
C LEU A 48 3.08 0.95 -2.73
N ARG A 49 2.91 2.19 -3.19
CA ARG A 49 2.93 3.38 -2.33
C ARG A 49 1.88 3.26 -1.23
N ASN A 50 0.66 2.85 -1.57
CA ASN A 50 -0.42 2.66 -0.61
C ASN A 50 -0.12 1.55 0.40
N ILE A 51 0.43 0.41 -0.06
CA ILE A 51 0.83 -0.71 0.80
C ILE A 51 1.94 -0.27 1.76
N ARG A 52 2.98 0.42 1.26
CA ARG A 52 4.08 0.94 2.10
C ARG A 52 3.58 1.96 3.11
N ALA A 53 2.71 2.88 2.71
CA ALA A 53 2.12 3.85 3.63
C ALA A 53 1.36 3.16 4.77
N LYS A 54 0.57 2.13 4.46
CA LYS A 54 -0.13 1.30 5.47
C LYS A 54 0.85 0.54 6.36
N GLN A 55 1.88 -0.09 5.77
CA GLN A 55 2.94 -0.78 6.50
C GLN A 55 3.62 0.16 7.50
N LEU A 56 4.00 1.36 7.05
CA LEU A 56 4.64 2.39 7.86
C LEU A 56 3.71 2.93 8.95
N ALA A 57 2.41 3.09 8.66
CA ALA A 57 1.44 3.50 9.67
C ALA A 57 1.34 2.44 10.79
N ILE A 58 1.22 1.16 10.44
CA ILE A 58 1.19 0.05 11.40
C ILE A 58 2.50 -0.01 12.18
N GLN A 59 3.66 0.06 11.51
CA GLN A 59 4.95 0.06 12.20
C GLN A 59 5.12 1.29 13.11
N GLY A 60 4.72 2.47 12.67
CA GLY A 60 4.75 3.71 13.44
C GLY A 60 3.89 3.65 14.70
N THR A 61 2.74 2.97 14.68
CA THR A 61 1.93 2.71 15.88
C THR A 61 2.64 1.80 16.90
N ASN A 62 3.53 0.90 16.44
CA ASN A 62 4.35 0.08 17.33
C ASN A 62 5.52 0.88 17.96
N PHE A 63 5.96 1.99 17.35
CA PHE A 63 7.00 2.88 17.88
C PHE A 63 6.47 3.99 18.81
N SER A 64 5.18 4.32 18.77
CA SER A 64 4.58 5.36 19.64
C SER A 64 4.56 5.02 21.14
N SER A 65 5.05 3.84 21.54
CA SER A 65 5.28 3.49 22.96
C SER A 65 6.70 3.80 23.47
N LYS A 66 7.56 4.51 22.72
CA LYS A 66 8.78 5.11 23.29
C LYS A 66 8.42 6.48 23.88
N ARG A 67 7.83 6.49 25.09
CA ARG A 67 7.85 7.71 25.92
C ARG A 67 9.32 8.09 26.09
N ARG A 68 9.74 9.20 25.46
CA ARG A 68 11.01 9.84 25.77
C ARG A 68 11.08 9.99 27.29
N GLY A 69 12.08 9.42 27.93
CA GLY A 69 12.37 9.72 29.32
C GLY A 69 12.48 11.23 29.46
N LYS A 70 11.52 11.85 30.15
CA LYS A 70 11.59 13.26 30.52
C LYS A 70 12.51 13.30 31.73
N SER A 71 13.65 13.97 31.60
CA SER A 71 14.66 14.13 32.65
C SER A 71 14.00 14.54 33.99
N PRO A 72 14.37 13.93 35.13
CA PRO A 72 13.85 14.28 36.45
C PRO A 72 14.58 15.47 37.11
N ASN A 73 15.50 16.15 36.41
CA ASN A 73 16.17 17.33 36.97
C ASN A 73 15.25 18.55 36.74
N GLY A 74 14.54 19.07 37.73
CA GLY A 74 15.05 19.36 39.07
C GLY A 74 15.89 20.63 38.99
N GLU A 75 15.29 21.70 38.48
CA GLU A 75 15.88 23.03 38.39
C GLU A 75 16.32 23.45 39.79
N LYS A 76 17.63 23.42 40.06
CA LYS A 76 18.16 23.92 41.33
C LYS A 76 17.96 25.43 41.35
N CYS A 77 17.02 25.86 42.17
CA CYS A 77 16.82 27.25 42.56
C CYS A 77 18.15 27.82 43.08
N ARG A 78 18.76 28.76 42.36
CA ARG A 78 19.84 29.60 42.92
C ARG A 78 19.17 30.75 43.68
N ILE A 79 18.92 30.53 44.97
CA ILE A 79 18.70 31.64 45.89
C ILE A 79 20.04 32.37 46.05
N ALA A 80 20.18 33.50 45.35
CA ALA A 80 21.21 34.49 45.64
C ALA A 80 20.75 35.26 46.89
N GLY A 81 21.51 35.16 47.97
CA GLY A 81 21.21 35.91 49.19
C GLY A 81 22.25 35.69 50.28
N LYS A 82 23.36 36.44 50.22
CA LYS A 82 23.98 37.14 51.34
C LYS A 82 24.65 38.40 50.81
#